data_AF-A0A8S3D7Y8-F1
#
_entry.id   AF-A0A8S3D7Y8-F1
#
_cell.length_a   1.000
_cell.length_b   1.000
_cell.length_c   1.000
_cell.angle_alpha   90.00
_cell.angle_beta   90.00
_cell.angle_gamma   90.00
#
_symmetry.space_group_name_H-M   'P 1'
#
loop_
_entity.id
_entity.type
_entity.pdbx_description
1 polymer ?
#
loop_
_entity_poly.entity_id
_entity_poly.type
_entity_poly.pdbx_seq_one_letter_code
_entity_poly.pdbx_strand_id
1 'polypeptide(L)'
;MVGVTAGECQNPRTAVPRAIKQVFWRIVIFYLGMILFIGLLIPYNSSRLLSATSKTAASPLTISLQEAGIHVAAHIINGLIVLSVVSAGISSIYVTSRTICYLGKTGRAPKFLGITNKYGVPWPAILFCNLFASICFINQAPGGAGAAYTYLINLSGVATFIVWAVITLTHIQFRRGLIAQGVSADELPFRAIWYPYGAYFGLGANIFLIFFQGYTSFFRPFDIVSFAVSYILIPVFLLLFFGYKFLRKTQWIEASQMDIWSNRRVFVKEDIQTNNQTIWSHIKNLII
;
A
#
# COMPACT_ATOMS: atom_id res chain seq x y z
N MET A 1 -4.30 -2.75 3.68
CA MET A 1 -5.29 -2.36 4.71
C MET A 1 -6.72 -2.74 4.29
N VAL A 2 -7.29 -2.14 3.23
CA VAL A 2 -8.69 -2.37 2.82
C VAL A 2 -9.06 -3.85 2.69
N GLY A 3 -8.20 -4.69 2.10
CA GLY A 3 -8.47 -6.12 1.99
C GLY A 3 -8.50 -6.89 3.33
N VAL A 4 -7.67 -6.48 4.30
CA VAL A 4 -7.65 -7.09 5.64
C VAL A 4 -8.88 -6.64 6.43
N THR A 5 -9.16 -5.34 6.41
CA THR A 5 -10.32 -4.77 7.10
C THR A 5 -11.63 -5.24 6.49
N ALA A 6 -11.69 -5.49 5.18
CA ALA A 6 -12.86 -6.06 4.53
C ALA A 6 -13.27 -7.43 5.11
N GLY A 7 -12.31 -8.24 5.58
CA GLY A 7 -12.59 -9.51 6.25
C GLY A 7 -13.23 -9.37 7.63
N GLU A 8 -12.98 -8.23 8.29
CA GLU A 8 -13.44 -7.85 9.62
C GLU A 8 -14.68 -6.93 9.59
N CYS A 9 -15.05 -6.39 8.42
CA CYS A 9 -16.25 -5.57 8.25
C CYS A 9 -17.54 -6.41 8.33
N GLN A 10 -18.58 -5.86 8.95
CA GLN A 10 -19.91 -6.47 9.04
C GLN A 10 -20.55 -6.65 7.65
N ASN A 11 -20.60 -5.57 6.84
CA ASN A 11 -21.13 -5.61 5.46
C ASN A 11 -20.08 -5.16 4.43
N PRO A 12 -19.15 -6.04 4.03
CA PRO A 12 -18.09 -5.68 3.10
C PRO A 12 -18.60 -5.40 1.68
N ARG A 13 -19.76 -5.94 1.27
CA ARG A 13 -20.31 -5.75 -0.09
C ARG A 13 -20.71 -4.31 -0.36
N THR A 14 -21.18 -3.58 0.66
CA THR A 14 -21.58 -2.18 0.53
C THR A 14 -20.51 -1.23 1.06
N ALA A 15 -19.88 -1.57 2.20
CA ALA A 15 -18.90 -0.71 2.84
C ALA A 15 -17.62 -0.55 2.02
N VAL A 16 -17.08 -1.63 1.44
CA VAL A 16 -15.81 -1.59 0.71
C VAL A 16 -15.92 -0.75 -0.57
N PRO A 17 -16.92 -0.97 -1.46
CA PRO A 17 -17.05 -0.14 -2.66
C PRO A 17 -17.28 1.34 -2.35
N ARG A 18 -18.08 1.63 -1.32
CA ARG A 18 -18.34 3.02 -0.87
C ARG A 18 -17.06 3.68 -0.38
N ALA A 19 -16.33 3.01 0.51
CA ALA A 19 -15.07 3.52 1.05
C ALA A 19 -14.03 3.77 -0.06
N ILE A 20 -13.88 2.86 -1.03
CA ILE A 20 -12.95 3.04 -2.16
C ILE A 20 -13.26 4.32 -2.93
N LYS A 21 -14.53 4.57 -3.28
CA LYS A 21 -14.93 5.77 -4.04
C LYS A 21 -14.73 7.05 -3.23
N GLN A 22 -15.10 7.05 -1.95
CA GLN A 22 -14.94 8.20 -1.07
C GLN A 22 -13.47 8.55 -0.85
N VAL A 23 -12.64 7.54 -0.55
CA VAL A 23 -11.20 7.74 -0.31
C VAL A 23 -10.51 8.27 -1.56
N PHE A 24 -10.88 7.79 -2.75
CA PHE A 24 -10.32 8.29 -4.00
C PHE A 24 -10.53 9.80 -4.16
N TRP A 25 -11.78 10.27 -4.10
CA TRP A 25 -12.09 11.70 -4.24
C TRP A 25 -11.50 12.54 -3.11
N ARG A 26 -11.52 12.01 -1.89
CA ARG A 26 -10.90 12.65 -0.74
C ARG A 26 -9.41 12.89 -0.96
N ILE A 27 -8.67 11.89 -1.43
CA ILE A 27 -7.24 12.01 -1.72
C ILE A 27 -7.02 13.04 -2.84
N VAL A 28 -7.77 12.94 -3.95
CA VAL A 28 -7.63 13.86 -5.09
C VAL A 28 -7.83 15.31 -4.66
N ILE A 29 -8.92 15.60 -3.97
CA ILE A 29 -9.27 16.97 -3.56
C ILE A 29 -8.23 17.51 -2.56
N PHE A 30 -7.89 16.75 -1.52
CA PHE A 30 -6.97 17.23 -0.50
C PHE A 30 -5.53 17.31 -1.01
N TYR A 31 -5.06 16.37 -1.83
CA TYR A 31 -3.67 16.38 -2.32
C TYR A 31 -3.49 17.47 -3.38
N LEU A 32 -4.38 17.56 -4.37
CA LEU A 32 -4.28 18.60 -5.40
C LEU A 32 -4.52 19.99 -4.81
N GLY A 33 -5.50 20.13 -3.90
CA GLY A 33 -5.74 21.37 -3.19
C GLY A 33 -4.53 21.79 -2.35
N MET A 34 -3.93 20.87 -1.59
CA MET A 34 -2.74 21.16 -0.79
C MET A 34 -1.55 21.58 -1.67
N ILE A 35 -1.28 20.88 -2.77
CA ILE A 35 -0.21 21.24 -3.71
C ILE A 35 -0.45 22.63 -4.32
N LEU A 36 -1.70 22.93 -4.71
CA LEU A 36 -2.08 24.24 -5.23
C LEU A 36 -1.81 25.36 -4.21
N PHE A 37 -2.26 25.20 -2.97
CA PHE A 37 -2.03 26.21 -1.93
C PHE A 37 -0.54 26.37 -1.60
N ILE A 38 0.20 25.28 -1.50
CA ILE A 38 1.66 25.35 -1.28
C ILE A 38 2.34 26.09 -2.43
N GLY A 39 1.97 25.80 -3.68
CA GLY A 39 2.55 26.46 -4.86
C GLY A 39 2.21 27.95 -4.99
N LEU A 40 1.08 28.39 -4.43
CA LEU A 40 0.72 29.81 -4.35
C LEU A 40 1.47 30.55 -3.23
N LEU A 41 1.78 29.84 -2.13
CA LEU A 41 2.39 30.45 -0.94
C LEU A 41 3.91 30.48 -1.00
N ILE A 42 4.56 29.49 -1.60
CA ILE A 42 6.02 29.38 -1.62
C ILE A 42 6.53 29.30 -3.06
N PRO A 43 7.47 30.16 -3.46
CA PRO A 43 8.04 30.10 -4.80
C PRO A 43 8.86 28.82 -4.97
N TYR A 44 8.77 28.20 -6.15
CA TYR A 44 9.40 26.90 -6.45
C TYR A 44 10.93 26.90 -6.32
N ASN A 45 11.56 28.07 -6.38
CA ASN A 45 13.00 28.28 -6.28
C ASN A 45 13.47 28.65 -4.86
N SER A 46 12.59 28.57 -3.85
CA SER A 46 12.99 28.92 -2.48
C SER A 46 14.06 27.96 -1.95
N SER A 47 15.15 28.52 -1.41
CA SER A 47 16.23 27.72 -0.82
C SER A 47 15.75 26.89 0.37
N ARG A 48 14.70 27.32 1.07
CA ARG A 48 14.07 26.60 2.18
C ARG A 48 13.34 25.32 1.75
N LEU A 49 12.76 25.30 0.54
CA LEU A 49 12.21 24.08 -0.06
C LEU A 49 13.31 23.12 -0.53
N LEU A 50 14.35 23.68 -1.17
CA LEU A 50 15.37 22.89 -1.87
C LEU A 50 16.48 22.37 -0.96
N SER A 51 16.78 23.07 0.15
CA SER A 51 17.91 22.78 1.04
C SER A 51 17.50 22.04 2.33
N ALA A 52 16.31 21.43 2.34
CA ALA A 52 15.79 20.72 3.49
C ALA A 52 16.66 19.49 3.85
N THR A 53 17.57 19.65 4.82
CA THR A 53 18.40 18.56 5.39
C THR A 53 17.54 17.43 5.98
N SER A 54 16.34 17.77 6.45
CA SER A 54 15.30 16.80 6.80
C SER A 54 14.04 17.07 5.98
N LYS A 55 13.81 16.23 4.97
CA LYS A 55 12.62 16.27 4.09
C LYS A 55 11.30 16.19 4.86
N THR A 56 11.32 15.64 6.08
CA THR A 56 10.13 15.48 6.93
C THR A 56 9.92 16.67 7.87
N ALA A 57 10.99 17.30 8.36
CA ALA A 57 10.91 18.45 9.27
C ALA A 57 10.71 19.79 8.54
N ALA A 58 11.11 19.88 7.27
CA ALA A 58 10.91 21.06 6.43
C ALA A 58 9.65 20.91 5.56
N SER A 59 8.50 20.67 6.20
CA SER A 59 7.22 20.58 5.48
C SER A 59 6.89 21.95 4.85
N PRO A 60 6.53 22.02 3.55
CA PRO A 60 6.15 23.28 2.91
C PRO A 60 5.04 24.02 3.67
N LEU A 61 4.10 23.31 4.28
CA LEU A 61 3.04 23.91 5.10
C LEU A 61 3.59 24.61 6.35
N THR A 62 4.65 24.06 6.96
CA THR A 62 5.29 24.67 8.12
C THR A 62 6.13 25.88 7.71
N ILE A 63 6.79 25.81 6.55
CA ILE A 63 7.57 26.91 5.99
C ILE A 63 6.66 28.10 5.68
N SER A 64 5.51 27.87 5.02
CA SER A 64 4.57 28.95 4.70
C SER A 64 4.00 29.64 5.95
N LEU A 65 3.73 28.88 7.01
CA LEU A 65 3.24 29.45 8.29
C LEU A 65 4.31 30.25 9.03
N GLN A 66 5.58 29.83 8.93
CA GLN A 66 6.70 30.59 9.47
C GLN A 66 6.93 31.89 8.69
N GLU A 67 6.79 31.87 7.36
CA GLU A 67 6.89 33.08 6.53
C GLU A 67 5.72 34.03 6.74
N ALA A 68 4.53 33.52 7.04
CA ALA A 68 3.37 34.32 7.44
C ALA A 68 3.49 34.92 8.86
N GLY A 69 4.58 34.65 9.59
CA GLY A 69 4.80 35.14 10.97
C GLY A 69 4.03 34.40 12.06
N ILE A 70 3.36 33.29 11.75
CA ILE A 70 2.54 32.51 12.70
C ILE A 70 3.34 31.33 13.25
N HIS A 71 4.41 31.62 13.99
CA HIS A 71 5.35 30.61 14.48
C HIS A 71 4.70 29.53 15.36
N VAL A 72 3.71 29.88 16.19
CA VAL A 72 2.99 28.92 17.04
C VAL A 72 2.25 27.87 16.19
N ALA A 73 1.64 28.29 15.07
CA ALA A 73 0.94 27.37 14.18
C ALA A 73 1.91 26.37 13.53
N ALA A 74 3.13 26.78 13.19
CA ALA A 74 4.14 25.88 12.64
C ALA A 74 4.52 24.75 13.62
N HIS A 75 4.64 25.05 14.92
CA HIS A 75 4.90 24.03 15.94
C HIS A 75 3.72 23.07 16.14
N ILE A 76 2.48 23.58 16.10
CA ILE A 76 1.28 22.75 16.18
C ILE A 76 1.22 21.79 14.99
N ILE A 77 1.44 22.27 13.77
CA ILE A 77 1.45 21.43 12.56
C ILE A 77 2.53 20.34 12.67
N ASN A 78 3.74 20.67 13.12
CA ASN A 78 4.79 19.67 13.35
C ASN A 78 4.36 18.61 14.38
N GLY A 79 3.73 19.01 15.48
CA GLY A 79 3.16 18.07 16.46
C GLY A 79 2.10 17.15 15.85
N LEU A 80 1.21 17.69 15.02
CA LEU A 80 0.18 16.92 14.31
C LEU A 80 0.78 15.95 13.27
N ILE A 81 1.86 16.33 12.59
CA ILE A 81 2.59 15.45 11.67
C ILE A 81 3.15 14.26 12.45
N VAL A 82 3.81 14.50 13.60
CA VAL A 82 4.36 13.41 14.43
C VAL A 82 3.24 12.46 14.88
N LEU A 83 2.13 12.99 15.41
CA LEU A 83 1.00 12.18 15.82
C LEU A 83 0.42 11.35 14.66
N SER A 84 0.33 11.96 13.47
CA SER A 84 -0.17 11.28 12.26
C SER A 84 0.75 10.15 11.82
N VAL A 85 2.07 10.35 11.86
CA VAL A 85 3.07 9.33 11.51
C VAL A 85 3.05 8.18 12.50
N VAL A 86 2.93 8.46 13.81
CA VAL A 86 2.79 7.42 14.85
C VAL A 86 1.53 6.57 14.60
N SER A 87 0.39 7.21 14.31
CA SER A 87 -0.86 6.52 13.98
C SER A 87 -0.73 5.61 12.73
N ALA A 88 -0.10 6.12 11.67
CA ALA A 88 0.18 5.35 10.47
C ALA A 88 1.13 4.15 10.72
N GLY A 89 2.11 4.33 11.60
CA GLY A 89 3.02 3.27 12.04
C GLY A 89 2.28 2.13 12.76
N ILE A 90 1.40 2.47 13.71
CA ILE A 90 0.59 1.48 14.45
C ILE A 90 -0.30 0.69 13.47
N SER A 91 -0.94 1.38 12.52
CA SER A 91 -1.78 0.74 11.50
C SER A 91 -0.98 -0.17 10.55
N SER A 92 0.27 0.19 10.25
CA SER A 92 1.16 -0.65 9.43
C SER A 92 1.54 -1.94 10.17
N ILE A 93 1.90 -1.85 11.45
CA ILE A 93 2.19 -3.03 12.29
C ILE A 93 0.95 -3.93 12.41
N TYR A 94 -0.23 -3.33 12.58
CA TYR A 94 -1.51 -4.04 12.64
C TYR A 94 -1.76 -4.90 11.38
N VAL A 95 -1.57 -4.33 10.19
CA VAL A 95 -1.79 -5.03 8.92
C VAL A 95 -0.73 -6.11 8.72
N THR A 96 0.54 -5.78 8.90
CA THR A 96 1.65 -6.72 8.63
C THR A 96 1.60 -7.93 9.57
N SER A 97 1.35 -7.72 10.85
CA SER A 97 1.27 -8.82 11.84
C SER A 97 0.15 -9.82 11.54
N ARG A 98 -1.02 -9.33 11.08
CA ARG A 98 -2.14 -10.20 10.63
C ARG A 98 -1.79 -10.97 9.37
N THR A 99 -1.18 -10.32 8.39
CA THR A 99 -0.74 -10.98 7.15
C THR A 99 0.26 -12.10 7.46
N ILE A 100 1.26 -11.83 8.30
CA ILE A 100 2.26 -12.83 8.73
C ILE A 100 1.60 -13.97 9.52
N CYS A 101 0.71 -13.65 10.45
CA CYS A 101 -0.03 -14.65 11.21
C CYS A 101 -0.86 -15.58 10.29
N TYR A 102 -1.54 -15.01 9.29
CA TYR A 102 -2.27 -15.78 8.29
C TYR A 102 -1.35 -16.69 7.47
N LEU A 103 -0.16 -16.21 7.09
CA LEU A 103 0.85 -17.04 6.43
C LEU A 103 1.33 -18.19 7.33
N GLY A 104 1.53 -17.93 8.62
CA GLY A 104 1.90 -18.96 9.61
C GLY A 104 0.82 -20.03 9.78
N LYS A 105 -0.46 -19.62 9.88
CA LYS A 105 -1.61 -20.53 10.00
C LYS A 105 -1.86 -21.37 8.75
N THR A 106 -1.58 -20.82 7.57
CA THR A 106 -1.72 -21.54 6.28
C THR A 106 -0.49 -22.36 5.90
N GLY A 107 0.52 -22.46 6.76
CA GLY A 107 1.75 -23.23 6.50
C GLY A 107 2.65 -22.63 5.43
N ARG A 108 2.44 -21.35 5.09
CA ARG A 108 3.25 -20.55 4.14
C ARG A 108 4.40 -19.81 4.82
N ALA A 109 4.36 -19.64 6.13
CA ALA A 109 5.43 -19.13 6.97
C ALA A 109 5.67 -20.09 8.17
N PRO A 110 6.78 -19.95 8.91
CA PRO A 110 7.03 -20.74 10.12
C PRO A 110 5.84 -20.74 11.09
N LYS A 111 5.48 -21.91 11.63
CA LYS A 111 4.27 -22.11 12.44
C LYS A 111 4.21 -21.19 13.66
N PHE A 112 5.36 -20.85 14.25
CA PHE A 112 5.41 -19.98 15.44
C PHE A 112 4.86 -18.57 15.17
N LEU A 113 4.95 -18.08 13.93
CA LEU A 113 4.40 -16.77 13.54
C LEU A 113 2.87 -16.77 13.46
N GLY A 114 2.24 -17.94 13.40
CA GLY A 114 0.79 -18.11 13.41
C GLY A 114 0.16 -18.17 14.80
N ILE A 115 0.96 -18.14 15.87
CA ILE A 115 0.48 -18.24 17.25
C ILE A 115 -0.19 -16.92 17.67
N THR A 116 -1.34 -17.03 18.31
CA THR A 116 -2.10 -15.90 18.88
C THR A 116 -2.26 -16.08 20.39
N ASN A 117 -2.33 -14.97 21.13
CA ASN A 117 -2.67 -15.03 22.56
C ASN A 117 -4.17 -15.28 22.79
N LYS A 118 -4.60 -15.37 24.06
CA LYS A 118 -6.02 -15.56 24.46
C LYS A 118 -6.98 -14.50 23.94
N TYR A 119 -6.47 -13.32 23.58
CA TYR A 119 -7.24 -12.20 23.02
C TYR A 119 -7.20 -12.15 21.48
N GLY A 120 -6.62 -13.17 20.82
CA GLY A 120 -6.50 -13.23 19.36
C GLY A 120 -5.37 -12.37 18.78
N VAL A 121 -4.50 -11.79 19.61
CA VAL A 121 -3.39 -10.93 19.17
C VAL A 121 -2.18 -11.79 18.76
N PRO A 122 -1.64 -11.64 17.53
CA PRO A 122 -0.50 -12.42 17.04
C PRO A 122 0.84 -11.84 17.53
N TRP A 123 1.14 -12.02 18.83
CA TRP A 123 2.32 -11.42 19.46
C TRP A 123 3.68 -11.81 18.82
N PRO A 124 3.93 -13.05 18.32
CA PRO A 124 5.22 -13.37 17.71
C PRO A 124 5.40 -12.64 16.36
N ALA A 125 4.31 -12.50 15.59
CA ALA A 125 4.33 -11.74 14.36
C ALA A 125 4.58 -10.25 14.62
N ILE A 126 4.03 -9.69 15.70
CA ILE A 126 4.28 -8.30 16.12
C ILE A 126 5.76 -8.09 16.47
N LEU A 127 6.35 -8.99 17.26
CA LEU A 127 7.78 -8.91 17.60
C LEU A 127 8.66 -9.04 16.37
N PHE A 128 8.34 -9.97 15.47
CA PHE A 128 9.03 -10.14 14.20
C PHE A 128 8.98 -8.84 13.38
N CYS A 129 7.81 -8.22 13.20
CA CYS A 129 7.70 -6.93 12.51
C CYS A 129 8.55 -5.83 13.15
N ASN A 130 8.53 -5.71 14.48
CA ASN A 130 9.29 -4.67 15.20
C ASN A 130 10.80 -4.89 15.12
N LEU A 131 11.26 -6.15 15.10
CA LEU A 131 12.67 -6.46 14.91
C LEU A 131 13.18 -5.93 13.57
N PHE A 132 12.42 -6.17 12.48
CA PHE A 132 12.76 -5.63 11.16
C PHE A 132 12.61 -4.11 11.09
N ALA A 133 11.60 -3.54 11.75
CA ALA A 133 11.45 -2.09 11.83
C ALA A 133 12.65 -1.44 12.52
N SER A 134 13.22 -2.10 13.55
CA SER A 134 14.36 -1.57 14.32
C SER A 134 15.63 -1.38 13.49
N ILE A 135 15.74 -2.06 12.34
CA ILE A 135 16.84 -1.89 11.36
C ILE A 135 16.91 -0.43 10.87
N CYS A 136 15.80 0.31 10.86
CA CYS A 136 15.79 1.71 10.44
C CYS A 136 16.60 2.63 11.36
N PHE A 137 16.86 2.22 12.61
CA PHE A 137 17.63 2.99 13.59
C PHE A 137 19.15 2.77 13.49
N ILE A 138 19.61 1.94 12.55
CA ILE A 138 21.04 1.74 12.31
C ILE A 138 21.64 3.03 11.75
N ASN A 139 22.42 3.72 12.58
CA ASN A 139 23.07 4.99 12.21
C ASN A 139 24.47 4.83 11.60
N GLN A 140 25.03 3.61 11.62
CA GLN A 140 26.39 3.32 11.15
C GLN A 140 26.41 2.71 9.74
N ALA A 141 25.39 2.98 8.94
CA ALA A 141 25.31 2.51 7.57
C ALA A 141 26.29 3.26 6.64
N PRO A 142 26.75 2.63 5.55
CA PRO A 142 27.48 3.31 4.48
C PRO A 142 26.65 4.53 4.01
N GLY A 143 27.24 5.72 4.01
CA GLY A 143 26.54 6.97 3.69
C GLY A 143 26.13 7.84 4.89
N GLY A 144 26.38 7.39 6.12
CA GLY A 144 26.19 8.20 7.34
C GLY A 144 24.79 8.09 7.95
N ALA A 145 24.51 8.97 8.92
CA ALA A 145 23.25 8.97 9.66
C ALA A 145 22.06 9.18 8.71
N GLY A 146 21.05 8.30 8.80
CA GLY A 146 19.86 8.33 7.94
C GLY A 146 19.97 7.56 6.62
N ALA A 147 21.16 7.11 6.21
CA ALA A 147 21.32 6.33 4.98
C ALA A 147 20.55 5.00 5.01
N ALA A 148 20.57 4.28 6.14
CA ALA A 148 19.78 3.06 6.32
C ALA A 148 18.28 3.29 6.11
N TYR A 149 17.76 4.39 6.63
CA TYR A 149 16.37 4.78 6.43
C TYR A 149 16.04 5.04 4.95
N THR A 150 16.91 5.77 4.24
CA THR A 150 16.76 5.99 2.80
C THR A 150 16.80 4.68 2.01
N TYR A 151 17.70 3.76 2.35
CA TYR A 151 17.76 2.44 1.72
C TYR A 151 16.48 1.63 1.95
N LEU A 152 15.94 1.65 3.17
CA LEU A 152 14.68 0.98 3.49
C LEU A 152 13.47 1.58 2.75
N ILE A 153 13.42 2.91 2.58
CA ILE A 153 12.39 3.55 1.75
C ILE A 153 12.49 3.06 0.30
N ASN A 154 13.69 3.05 -0.26
CA ASN A 154 13.91 2.61 -1.64
C ASN A 154 13.50 1.15 -1.83
N LEU A 155 13.93 0.26 -0.93
CA LEU A 155 13.52 -1.15 -0.90
C LEU A 155 11.99 -1.28 -0.80
N SER A 156 11.35 -0.55 0.12
CA SER A 156 9.90 -0.57 0.29
C SER A 156 9.16 -0.13 -0.98
N GLY A 157 9.71 0.83 -1.73
CA GLY A 157 9.15 1.26 -3.02
C GLY A 157 9.11 0.13 -4.04
N VAL A 158 10.25 -0.56 -4.21
CA VAL A 158 10.36 -1.67 -5.18
C VAL A 158 9.45 -2.84 -4.77
N ALA A 159 9.46 -3.18 -3.48
CA ALA A 159 8.57 -4.20 -2.93
C ALA A 159 7.09 -3.87 -3.19
N THR A 160 6.72 -2.59 -3.06
CA THR A 160 5.36 -2.13 -3.33
C THR A 160 4.97 -2.36 -4.78
N PHE A 161 5.82 -1.99 -5.75
CA PHE A 161 5.53 -2.23 -7.16
C PHE A 161 5.42 -3.72 -7.51
N ILE A 162 6.27 -4.57 -6.92
CA ILE A 162 6.15 -6.04 -7.07
C ILE A 162 4.81 -6.54 -6.54
N VAL A 163 4.41 -6.11 -5.34
CA VAL A 163 3.13 -6.50 -4.73
C VAL A 163 1.96 -6.07 -5.62
N TRP A 164 1.96 -4.84 -6.12
CA TRP A 164 0.90 -4.36 -7.00
C TRP A 164 0.88 -5.10 -8.34
N ALA A 165 2.04 -5.39 -8.94
CA ALA A 165 2.13 -6.21 -10.15
C ALA A 165 1.49 -7.60 -9.94
N VAL A 166 1.81 -8.27 -8.83
CA VAL A 166 1.24 -9.58 -8.49
C VAL A 166 -0.26 -9.50 -8.22
N ILE A 167 -0.73 -8.46 -7.51
CA ILE A 167 -2.17 -8.24 -7.27
C ILE A 167 -2.91 -8.04 -8.60
N THR A 168 -2.37 -7.22 -9.50
CA THR A 168 -2.98 -6.95 -10.80
C THR A 168 -2.98 -8.19 -11.69
N LEU A 169 -1.89 -8.97 -11.71
CA LEU A 169 -1.81 -10.25 -12.41
C LEU A 169 -2.84 -11.25 -11.86
N THR A 170 -2.96 -11.35 -10.53
CA THR A 170 -3.97 -12.20 -9.87
C THR A 170 -5.38 -11.75 -10.23
N HIS A 171 -5.64 -10.45 -10.30
CA HIS A 171 -6.93 -9.91 -10.71
C HIS A 171 -7.28 -10.24 -12.17
N ILE A 172 -6.32 -10.15 -13.10
CA ILE A 172 -6.52 -10.56 -14.50
C ILE A 172 -6.86 -12.06 -14.56
N GLN A 173 -6.11 -12.91 -13.85
CA GLN A 173 -6.36 -14.34 -13.83
C GLN A 173 -7.71 -14.70 -13.18
N PHE A 174 -8.08 -14.02 -12.10
CA PHE A 174 -9.38 -14.17 -11.44
C PHE A 174 -10.54 -13.86 -12.41
N ARG A 175 -10.42 -12.75 -13.16
CA ARG A 175 -11.44 -12.37 -14.15
C ARG A 175 -11.50 -13.34 -15.33
N ARG A 176 -10.37 -13.93 -15.76
CA ARG A 176 -10.36 -15.01 -16.74
C ARG A 176 -11.05 -16.27 -16.22
N GLY A 177 -10.86 -16.61 -14.93
CA GLY A 177 -11.54 -17.72 -14.28
C GLY A 177 -13.06 -17.55 -14.22
N LEU A 178 -13.54 -16.35 -13.89
CA LEU A 178 -14.97 -16.04 -13.92
C LEU A 178 -15.58 -16.22 -15.31
N ILE A 179 -14.91 -15.70 -16.35
CA ILE A 179 -15.36 -15.83 -17.74
C ILE A 179 -15.39 -17.30 -18.16
N ALA A 180 -14.36 -18.08 -17.83
CA ALA A 180 -14.28 -19.50 -18.16
C ALA A 180 -15.39 -20.33 -17.48
N GLN A 181 -15.92 -19.88 -16.34
CA GLN A 181 -16.99 -20.54 -15.59
C GLN A 181 -18.38 -19.94 -15.87
N GLY A 182 -18.51 -19.03 -16.84
CA GLY A 182 -19.79 -18.41 -17.21
C GLY A 182 -20.37 -17.44 -16.18
N VAL A 183 -19.57 -16.98 -15.20
CA VAL A 183 -20.03 -16.06 -14.16
C VAL A 183 -19.96 -14.63 -14.68
N SER A 184 -21.10 -13.92 -14.68
CA SER A 184 -21.12 -12.51 -15.10
C SER A 184 -20.34 -11.63 -14.12
N ALA A 185 -19.63 -10.64 -14.67
CA ALA A 185 -19.02 -9.57 -13.88
C ALA A 185 -20.05 -8.75 -13.09
N ASP A 186 -21.35 -8.89 -13.40
CA ASP A 186 -22.44 -8.24 -12.69
C ASP A 186 -22.66 -8.75 -11.27
N GLU A 187 -22.24 -9.97 -10.97
CA GLU A 187 -22.36 -10.56 -9.64
C GLU A 187 -21.33 -10.00 -8.64
N LEU A 188 -20.32 -9.29 -9.15
CA LEU A 188 -19.26 -8.71 -8.33
C LEU A 188 -19.77 -7.45 -7.61
N PRO A 189 -19.56 -7.32 -6.29
CA PRO A 189 -19.95 -6.12 -5.52
C PRO A 189 -19.26 -4.85 -5.99
N PHE A 190 -18.09 -4.98 -6.62
CA PHE A 190 -17.33 -3.88 -7.17
C PHE A 190 -16.77 -4.27 -8.54
N ARG A 191 -16.86 -3.34 -9.48
CA ARG A 191 -16.24 -3.48 -10.80
C ARG A 191 -15.13 -2.47 -10.95
N ALA A 192 -13.96 -2.95 -11.34
CA ALA A 192 -12.86 -2.09 -11.72
C ALA A 192 -13.25 -1.24 -12.93
N ILE A 193 -13.11 0.07 -12.80
CA ILE A 193 -13.29 1.02 -13.90
C ILE A 193 -12.18 0.71 -14.93
N TRP A 194 -12.53 0.69 -16.23
CA TRP A 194 -11.59 0.40 -17.34
C TRP A 194 -11.07 -1.03 -17.46
N TYR A 195 -11.69 -2.03 -16.82
CA TYR A 195 -11.33 -3.43 -17.10
C TYR A 195 -11.68 -3.81 -18.56
N PRO A 196 -10.82 -4.48 -19.34
CA PRO A 196 -9.52 -5.08 -18.95
C PRO A 196 -8.30 -4.16 -19.12
N TYR A 197 -8.39 -3.09 -19.91
CA TYR A 197 -7.26 -2.23 -20.28
C TYR A 197 -6.53 -1.63 -19.08
N GLY A 198 -7.27 -1.15 -18.07
CA GLY A 198 -6.69 -0.60 -16.85
C GLY A 198 -5.87 -1.62 -16.06
N ALA A 199 -6.24 -2.91 -16.10
CA ALA A 199 -5.48 -3.96 -15.43
C ALA A 199 -4.18 -4.27 -16.18
N TYR A 200 -4.20 -4.36 -17.52
CA TYR A 200 -2.98 -4.55 -18.30
C TYR A 200 -2.04 -3.35 -18.21
N PHE A 201 -2.58 -2.13 -18.28
CA PHE A 201 -1.81 -0.91 -18.07
C PHE A 201 -1.18 -0.88 -16.68
N GLY A 202 -1.95 -1.19 -15.62
CA GLY A 202 -1.42 -1.25 -14.26
C GLY A 202 -0.30 -2.28 -14.11
N LEU A 203 -0.43 -3.45 -14.74
CA LEU A 203 0.62 -4.46 -14.73
C LEU A 203 1.89 -3.95 -15.44
N GLY A 204 1.75 -3.43 -16.66
CA GLY A 204 2.88 -2.89 -17.43
C GLY A 204 3.56 -1.71 -16.74
N ALA A 205 2.78 -0.79 -16.15
CA ALA A 205 3.30 0.35 -15.40
C ALA A 205 4.07 -0.08 -14.15
N ASN A 206 3.58 -1.05 -13.38
CA ASN A 206 4.32 -1.57 -12.23
C ASN A 206 5.62 -2.27 -12.65
N ILE A 207 5.60 -3.07 -13.73
CA ILE A 207 6.82 -3.70 -14.26
C ILE A 207 7.83 -2.64 -14.70
N PHE A 208 7.39 -1.62 -15.43
CA PHE A 208 8.23 -0.50 -15.83
C PHE A 208 8.83 0.22 -14.62
N LEU A 209 8.02 0.53 -13.59
CA LEU A 209 8.47 1.24 -12.40
C LEU A 209 9.47 0.42 -11.55
N ILE A 210 9.35 -0.91 -11.51
CA ILE A 210 10.34 -1.79 -10.87
C ILE A 210 11.73 -1.57 -11.48
N PHE A 211 11.83 -1.48 -12.81
CA PHE A 211 13.11 -1.25 -13.48
C PHE A 211 13.54 0.22 -13.44
N PHE A 212 12.59 1.14 -13.55
CA PHE A 212 12.88 2.57 -13.62
C PHE A 212 13.27 3.16 -12.26
N GLN A 213 12.78 2.65 -11.14
CA GLN A 213 13.03 3.25 -9.82
C GLN A 213 14.51 3.44 -9.49
N GLY A 214 15.38 2.51 -9.91
CA GLY A 214 16.82 2.56 -9.66
C GLY A 214 17.63 3.32 -10.72
N TYR A 215 16.98 4.03 -11.67
CA TYR A 215 17.65 4.59 -12.84
C TYR A 215 18.82 5.53 -12.51
N THR A 216 18.73 6.27 -11.40
CA THR A 216 19.78 7.21 -10.97
C THR A 216 21.10 6.52 -10.65
N SER A 217 21.07 5.23 -10.31
CA SER A 217 22.27 4.43 -10.04
C SER A 217 23.15 4.23 -11.27
N PHE A 218 22.57 4.39 -12.48
CA PHE A 218 23.30 4.25 -13.75
C PHE A 218 23.98 5.55 -14.21
N PHE A 219 23.79 6.67 -13.51
CA PHE A 219 24.53 7.90 -13.81
C PHE A 219 26.02 7.76 -13.44
N ARG A 220 26.88 8.60 -14.01
CA ARG A 220 28.32 8.56 -13.76
C ARG A 220 28.68 9.42 -12.54
N PRO A 221 29.44 8.91 -11.55
CA PRO A 221 29.95 7.54 -11.43
C PRO A 221 28.85 6.54 -11.00
N PHE A 222 28.97 5.29 -11.45
CA PHE A 222 28.01 4.22 -11.13
C PHE A 222 27.98 3.95 -9.62
N ASP A 223 26.81 4.09 -9.01
CA ASP A 223 26.63 3.83 -7.58
C ASP A 223 26.18 2.38 -7.36
N ILE A 224 27.16 1.54 -7.04
CA ILE A 224 26.97 0.09 -6.78
C ILE A 224 26.01 -0.14 -5.60
N VAL A 225 26.07 0.70 -4.57
CA VAL A 225 25.25 0.52 -3.35
C VAL A 225 23.80 0.83 -3.68
N SER A 226 23.53 1.98 -4.31
CA SER A 226 22.17 2.34 -4.73
C SER A 226 21.60 1.34 -5.74
N PHE A 227 22.42 0.86 -6.69
CA PHE A 227 22.00 -0.19 -7.62
C PHE A 227 21.59 -1.48 -6.88
N ALA A 228 22.43 -1.96 -5.97
CA ALA A 228 22.13 -3.16 -5.19
C ALA A 228 20.83 -2.99 -4.38
N VAL A 229 20.69 -1.88 -3.66
CA VAL A 229 19.49 -1.59 -2.85
C VAL A 229 18.23 -1.50 -3.71
N SER A 230 18.30 -0.87 -4.88
CA SER A 230 17.14 -0.72 -5.78
C SER A 230 16.74 -2.01 -6.48
N TYR A 231 17.64 -2.98 -6.68
CA TYR A 231 17.33 -4.17 -7.48
C TYR A 231 17.37 -5.50 -6.73
N ILE A 232 17.92 -5.57 -5.52
CA ILE A 232 18.05 -6.82 -4.73
C ILE A 232 16.71 -7.53 -4.47
N LEU A 233 15.61 -6.79 -4.39
CA LEU A 233 14.28 -7.37 -4.16
C LEU A 233 13.76 -8.19 -5.34
N ILE A 234 14.24 -7.94 -6.56
CA ILE A 234 13.84 -8.71 -7.75
C ILE A 234 14.33 -10.16 -7.65
N PRO A 235 15.65 -10.46 -7.52
CA PRO A 235 16.12 -11.83 -7.36
C PRO A 235 15.60 -12.46 -6.06
N VAL A 236 15.47 -11.70 -4.97
CA VAL A 236 14.88 -12.22 -3.73
C VAL A 236 13.43 -12.67 -3.95
N PHE A 237 12.62 -11.87 -4.64
CA PHE A 237 11.25 -12.24 -4.99
C PHE A 237 11.19 -13.50 -5.86
N LEU A 238 12.01 -13.57 -6.92
CA LEU A 238 12.08 -14.74 -7.79
C LEU A 238 12.52 -15.99 -7.02
N LEU A 239 13.52 -15.88 -6.16
CA LEU A 239 13.99 -16.97 -5.31
C LEU A 239 12.88 -17.45 -4.37
N LEU A 240 12.18 -16.53 -3.69
CA LEU A 240 11.08 -16.90 -2.80
C LEU A 240 9.91 -17.54 -3.57
N PHE A 241 9.57 -17.00 -4.74
CA PHE A 241 8.47 -17.52 -5.57
C PHE A 241 8.79 -18.91 -6.13
N PHE A 242 9.92 -19.06 -6.83
CA PHE A 242 10.33 -20.33 -7.41
C PHE A 242 10.76 -21.34 -6.34
N GLY A 243 11.42 -20.90 -5.28
CA GLY A 243 11.78 -21.74 -4.13
C GLY A 243 10.54 -22.32 -3.45
N TYR A 244 9.53 -21.50 -3.18
CA TYR A 244 8.26 -21.99 -2.64
C TYR A 244 7.58 -22.97 -3.62
N LYS A 245 7.56 -22.63 -4.90
CA LYS A 245 6.96 -23.48 -5.94
C LYS A 245 7.66 -24.83 -6.07
N PHE A 246 8.99 -24.86 -5.99
CA PHE A 246 9.79 -26.08 -6.05
C PHE A 246 9.59 -26.94 -4.80
N LEU A 247 9.66 -26.35 -3.61
CA LEU A 247 9.47 -27.06 -2.34
C LEU A 247 8.06 -27.62 -2.16
N ARG A 248 7.03 -26.89 -2.58
CA ARG A 248 5.62 -27.29 -2.44
C ARG A 248 5.05 -27.95 -3.69
N LYS A 249 5.84 -28.08 -4.76
CA LYS A 249 5.45 -28.68 -6.06
C LYS A 249 4.11 -28.16 -6.58
N THR A 250 3.85 -26.86 -6.43
CA THR A 250 2.57 -26.26 -6.82
C THR A 250 2.46 -26.15 -8.34
N GLN A 251 1.29 -26.44 -8.88
CA GLN A 251 1.00 -26.38 -10.32
C GLN A 251 0.35 -25.04 -10.70
N TRP A 252 0.46 -24.66 -11.97
CA TRP A 252 -0.35 -23.58 -12.51
C TRP A 252 -1.76 -24.11 -12.74
N ILE A 253 -2.77 -23.45 -12.18
CA ILE A 253 -4.17 -23.86 -12.28
C ILE A 253 -4.78 -23.20 -13.52
N GLU A 254 -5.42 -24.00 -14.37
CA GLU A 254 -6.15 -23.49 -15.53
C GLU A 254 -7.35 -22.62 -15.10
N ALA A 255 -7.73 -21.65 -15.93
CA ALA A 255 -8.83 -20.73 -15.61
C ALA A 255 -10.16 -21.47 -15.36
N SER A 256 -10.43 -22.55 -16.09
CA SER A 256 -11.62 -23.39 -15.96
C SER A 256 -11.68 -24.17 -14.64
N GLN A 257 -10.53 -24.56 -14.10
CA GLN A 257 -10.40 -25.37 -12.88
C GLN A 257 -10.17 -24.53 -11.61
N MET A 258 -10.15 -23.21 -11.75
CA MET A 258 -9.89 -22.30 -10.64
C MET A 258 -11.05 -22.35 -9.63
N ASP A 259 -10.75 -22.71 -8.39
CA ASP A 259 -11.76 -22.69 -7.33
C ASP A 259 -12.11 -21.26 -6.91
N ILE A 260 -13.27 -20.79 -7.34
CA ILE A 260 -13.85 -19.48 -6.98
C ILE A 260 -15.06 -19.61 -6.03
N TRP A 261 -15.43 -20.83 -5.65
CA TRP A 261 -16.68 -21.13 -4.94
C TRP A 261 -16.43 -21.50 -3.48
N SER A 262 -15.37 -22.27 -3.19
CA SER A 262 -15.09 -22.72 -1.82
C SER A 262 -14.87 -21.55 -0.87
N ASN A 263 -15.44 -21.64 0.33
CA ASN A 263 -15.35 -20.62 1.38
C ASN A 263 -15.86 -19.21 1.00
N ARG A 264 -16.63 -19.09 -0.09
CA ARG A 264 -17.32 -17.84 -0.41
C ARG A 264 -18.38 -17.56 0.66
N ARG A 265 -18.30 -16.39 1.31
CA ARG A 265 -19.39 -15.92 2.17
C ARG A 265 -20.64 -15.71 1.32
N VAL A 266 -21.68 -16.53 1.54
CA VAL A 266 -22.99 -16.40 0.90
C VAL A 266 -23.75 -15.33 1.65
N PHE A 267 -24.09 -14.23 0.97
CA PHE A 267 -24.89 -13.15 1.53
C PHE A 267 -26.29 -13.22 0.93
N VAL A 268 -27.31 -13.37 1.79
CA VAL A 268 -28.72 -13.32 1.39
C VAL A 268 -29.05 -11.89 0.90
N LYS A 269 -29.88 -11.78 -0.14
CA LYS A 269 -30.18 -10.52 -0.86
C LYS A 269 -30.87 -9.42 -0.02
N GLU A 270 -31.21 -9.67 1.24
CA GLU A 270 -32.01 -8.76 2.08
C GLU A 270 -31.27 -7.49 2.54
N ASP A 271 -29.94 -7.40 2.39
CA ASP A 271 -29.16 -6.22 2.84
C ASP A 271 -29.00 -5.10 1.79
N ILE A 272 -29.63 -5.20 0.63
CA ILE A 272 -29.62 -4.12 -0.36
C ILE A 272 -30.76 -3.15 -0.01
N GLN A 273 -30.55 -2.29 0.99
CA GLN A 273 -31.34 -1.07 1.09
C GLN A 273 -31.16 -0.26 -0.20
N THR A 274 -32.16 -0.30 -1.06
CA THR A 274 -32.35 0.59 -2.21
C THR A 274 -32.50 2.01 -1.72
N ASN A 275 -31.38 2.65 -1.40
CA ASN A 275 -31.38 4.06 -1.05
C ASN A 275 -31.49 4.85 -2.37
N ASN A 276 -32.71 5.27 -2.72
CA ASN A 276 -32.97 6.24 -3.78
C ASN A 276 -32.29 7.57 -3.40
N GLN A 277 -31.02 7.69 -3.77
CA GLN A 277 -30.19 8.84 -3.42
C GLN A 277 -30.26 9.92 -4.51
N THR A 278 -30.95 11.01 -4.19
CA THR A 278 -30.98 12.27 -4.95
C THR A 278 -29.55 12.80 -5.18
N ILE A 279 -29.32 13.54 -6.27
CA ILE A 279 -28.00 14.08 -6.68
C ILE A 279 -27.25 14.76 -5.50
N TRP A 280 -27.98 15.48 -4.65
CA TRP A 280 -27.43 16.13 -3.44
C TRP A 280 -26.91 15.16 -2.38
N SER A 281 -27.53 14.00 -2.21
CA SER A 281 -27.04 12.95 -1.32
C SER A 281 -25.82 12.24 -1.90
N HIS A 282 -25.69 12.19 -3.23
CA HIS A 282 -24.49 11.69 -3.90
C HIS A 282 -23.29 12.62 -3.68
N ILE A 283 -23.49 13.94 -3.81
CA ILE A 283 -22.46 14.96 -3.52
C ILE A 283 -22.11 14.96 -2.03
N LYS A 284 -23.11 14.90 -1.14
CA LYS A 284 -22.89 14.84 0.31
C LYS A 284 -22.11 13.58 0.70
N ASN A 285 -22.42 12.42 0.12
CA ASN A 285 -21.68 11.18 0.36
C ASN A 285 -20.30 11.12 -0.32
N LEU A 286 -20.03 11.97 -1.33
CA LEU A 286 -18.70 12.12 -1.93
C LEU A 286 -17.78 13.00 -1.09
N ILE A 287 -18.34 14.01 -0.42
CA ILE A 287 -17.60 15.00 0.37
C ILE A 287 -17.45 14.57 1.85
N ILE A 288 -18.48 13.93 2.44
CA ILE A 288 -18.53 13.55 3.86
C ILE A 288 -18.21 12.05 4.05
#